data_AF-A0A7W0T321-F1
#
_entry.id   AF-A0A7W0T321-F1
#
_cell.length_a   1.000
_cell.length_b   1.000
_cell.length_c   1.000
_cell.angle_alpha   90.00
_cell.angle_beta   90.00
_cell.angle_gamma   90.00
#
_symmetry.space_group_name_H-M   'P 1'
#
loop_
_entity.id
_entity.type
_entity.pdbx_description
1 polymer ?
#
loop_
_entity_poly.entity_id
_entity_poly.type
_entity_poly.pdbx_seq_one_letter_code
_entity_poly.pdbx_strand_id
1 'polypeptide(L)'
;MRPTVLATILVAFLSVLFSLRVAAAEQVPAPVPGEPTEDASPAAVPDEPGPDPAAGTASADLGFPTEEQAGQQMLEAFAMSEEERAQYAIALRQAVENMRGKVMEKITAKLESKQAEKLDTLALALGVFSLSGVFLLVLPLVLRKKYPGKGGMLLKNSALAAVLFFLAVNLFSGVLFTMRGAQGALGAYTNPQVQIVSSTFDMFADKAHDLAVIGPTLVEPTLASLTGESDAPVLTQMLQNVQRFKRDFSVFTTLANFFSKVDFLFGLLPFVLLGIALVLFAKVAAPTLKQIAGLPERAAAGEPGAARATVRLTLRNVWAEAKAAFATMGVLVAITLIASVLLGLVLEPALEVFISYLTMALLYVQLSPTASSFWVLFSLGSCIVFLVLNLAVVIVASSFFLGKTQVIFQRKFREGVPLAAHARFWKRGPLATVWAQVLPVLYIFVAVEGIGWVAAKSMEKFFDAENPAASNWVVILASGPALFLLTFGVVFWAARGFAAIKYLARYKPALVHADSVEPAAVPPPQAFVEPLHPGAQHATVWESFAPPARTPSASTPPPLPGVVNVQHPHDAVEDSATGPFRRK
;
A
#
# COMPACT_ATOMS: atom_id res chain seq x y z
N MET A 1 -12.36 -46.65 -3.48
CA MET A 1 -12.22 -45.66 -2.39
C MET A 1 -13.39 -45.95 -1.44
N ARG A 2 -13.16 -46.19 -0.14
CA ARG A 2 -14.27 -46.54 0.76
C ARG A 2 -15.23 -45.34 0.87
N PRO A 3 -16.56 -45.53 0.89
CA PRO A 3 -17.55 -44.44 0.94
C PRO A 3 -17.32 -43.50 2.14
N THR A 4 -16.76 -44.03 3.23
CA THR A 4 -16.32 -43.26 4.39
C THR A 4 -15.27 -42.19 4.06
N VAL A 5 -14.33 -42.44 3.15
CA VAL A 5 -13.29 -41.46 2.77
C VAL A 5 -13.91 -40.30 1.98
N LEU A 6 -14.91 -40.57 1.14
CA LEU A 6 -15.62 -39.54 0.38
C LEU A 6 -16.45 -38.65 1.32
N ALA A 7 -17.11 -39.24 2.32
CA ALA A 7 -17.86 -38.53 3.33
C ALA A 7 -16.96 -37.64 4.22
N THR A 8 -15.78 -38.12 4.61
CA THR A 8 -14.82 -37.31 5.39
C THR A 8 -14.29 -36.13 4.58
N ILE A 9 -14.04 -36.30 3.27
CA ILE A 9 -13.62 -35.21 2.39
C ILE A 9 -14.74 -34.19 2.22
N LEU A 10 -16.00 -34.63 2.06
CA LEU A 10 -17.16 -33.74 1.94
C LEU A 10 -17.44 -32.96 3.23
N VAL A 11 -17.28 -33.59 4.40
CA VAL A 11 -17.44 -32.92 5.70
C VAL A 11 -16.30 -31.93 5.94
N ALA A 12 -15.05 -32.27 5.61
CA ALA A 12 -13.94 -31.33 5.66
C ALA A 12 -14.14 -30.14 4.69
N PHE A 13 -14.69 -30.40 3.50
CA PHE A 13 -15.05 -29.38 2.51
C PHE A 13 -16.15 -28.45 3.02
N LEU A 14 -17.22 -29.00 3.62
CA LEU A 14 -18.29 -28.22 4.23
C LEU A 14 -17.82 -27.45 5.48
N SER A 15 -16.95 -28.02 6.30
CA SER A 15 -16.36 -27.31 7.45
C SER A 15 -15.44 -26.18 7.02
N VAL A 16 -14.63 -26.33 5.96
CA VAL A 16 -13.78 -25.24 5.44
C VAL A 16 -14.64 -24.14 4.82
N LEU A 17 -15.67 -24.50 4.03
CA LEU A 17 -16.62 -23.52 3.50
C LEU A 17 -17.40 -22.82 4.61
N PHE A 18 -17.82 -23.55 5.64
CA PHE A 18 -18.51 -22.99 6.81
C PHE A 18 -17.59 -22.07 7.62
N SER A 19 -16.33 -22.45 7.89
CA SER A 19 -15.37 -21.58 8.56
C SER A 19 -15.01 -20.33 7.74
N LEU A 20 -14.92 -20.44 6.42
CA LEU A 20 -14.74 -19.28 5.54
C LEU A 20 -15.98 -18.37 5.54
N ARG A 21 -17.20 -18.95 5.60
CA ARG A 21 -18.44 -18.18 5.72
C ARG A 21 -18.61 -17.52 7.08
N VAL A 22 -18.26 -18.21 8.17
CA VAL A 22 -18.33 -17.68 9.54
C VAL A 22 -17.29 -16.56 9.72
N ALA A 23 -16.06 -16.74 9.21
CA ALA A 23 -15.05 -15.68 9.24
C ALA A 23 -15.45 -14.45 8.40
N ALA A 24 -16.21 -14.64 7.32
CA ALA A 24 -16.79 -13.54 6.54
C ALA A 24 -18.00 -12.89 7.22
N ALA A 25 -18.81 -13.68 7.96
CA ALA A 25 -20.00 -13.19 8.67
C ALA A 25 -19.67 -12.45 9.97
N GLU A 26 -18.53 -12.74 10.60
CA GLU A 26 -18.11 -12.14 11.88
C GLU A 26 -17.47 -10.75 11.72
N GLN A 27 -17.27 -10.28 10.49
CA GLN A 27 -16.74 -8.93 10.18
C GLN A 27 -17.80 -7.89 9.85
N VAL A 28 -19.09 -8.24 9.85
CA VAL A 28 -20.17 -7.26 9.71
C VAL A 28 -20.59 -6.84 11.12
N PRO A 29 -20.27 -5.62 11.59
CA PRO A 29 -20.85 -5.12 12.82
C PRO A 29 -22.38 -5.15 12.67
N ALA A 30 -23.07 -5.66 13.70
CA ALA A 30 -24.52 -5.71 13.70
C ALA A 30 -25.08 -4.31 13.39
N PRO A 31 -26.09 -4.17 12.50
CA PRO A 31 -26.67 -2.87 12.20
C PRO A 31 -27.12 -2.21 13.50
N VAL A 32 -26.77 -0.94 13.66
CA VAL A 32 -27.16 -0.13 14.80
C VAL A 32 -28.70 -0.16 14.87
N PRO A 33 -29.31 -0.58 16.00
CA PRO A 33 -30.77 -0.62 16.11
C PRO A 33 -31.30 0.81 16.07
N GLY A 34 -31.89 1.23 14.94
CA GLY A 34 -32.50 2.56 14.85
C GLY A 34 -32.70 3.13 13.44
N GLU A 35 -32.06 2.61 12.40
CA GLU A 35 -32.34 3.07 11.04
C GLU A 35 -33.54 2.33 10.42
N PRO A 36 -34.53 3.04 9.86
CA PRO A 36 -35.64 2.41 9.18
C PRO A 36 -35.12 1.70 7.92
N THR A 37 -35.26 0.37 7.89
CA THR A 37 -35.00 -0.45 6.70
C THR A 37 -35.95 -0.06 5.57
N GLU A 38 -35.44 0.65 4.56
CA GLU A 38 -36.09 0.78 3.26
C GLU A 38 -36.02 -0.55 2.50
N ASP A 39 -37.15 -0.94 1.93
CA ASP A 39 -37.39 -2.20 1.24
C ASP A 39 -36.41 -2.42 0.06
N ALA A 40 -35.62 -3.50 0.16
CA ALA A 40 -34.74 -3.95 -0.91
C ALA A 40 -35.53 -4.71 -1.99
N SER A 41 -35.77 -4.05 -3.13
CA SER A 41 -36.19 -4.69 -4.39
C SER A 41 -34.96 -5.05 -5.23
N PRO A 42 -34.83 -6.28 -5.77
CA PRO A 42 -33.65 -6.68 -6.53
C PRO A 42 -33.82 -6.31 -8.02
N ALA A 43 -33.04 -5.35 -8.50
CA ALA A 43 -32.94 -5.06 -9.93
C ALA A 43 -31.49 -4.92 -10.40
N ALA A 44 -31.23 -5.67 -11.47
CA ALA A 44 -30.15 -5.66 -12.43
C ALA A 44 -29.19 -4.45 -12.43
N VAL A 45 -27.90 -4.80 -12.54
CA VAL A 45 -26.81 -3.93 -12.97
C VAL A 45 -27.18 -3.13 -14.23
N PRO A 46 -27.05 -1.79 -14.21
CA PRO A 46 -26.75 -1.03 -15.41
C PRO A 46 -25.28 -0.60 -15.41
N ASP A 47 -24.68 -0.64 -16.60
CA ASP A 47 -23.41 0.01 -16.93
C ASP A 47 -23.35 1.44 -16.36
N GLU A 48 -22.25 1.79 -15.71
CA GLU A 48 -21.96 3.18 -15.31
C GLU A 48 -21.93 4.06 -16.56
N PRO A 49 -22.80 5.09 -16.68
CA PRO A 49 -22.61 6.10 -17.70
C PRO A 49 -21.38 6.93 -17.36
N GLY A 50 -20.60 7.27 -18.39
CA GLY A 50 -19.55 8.29 -18.27
C GLY A 50 -20.13 9.61 -17.73
N PRO A 51 -19.28 10.53 -17.24
CA PRO A 51 -19.71 11.72 -16.51
C PRO A 51 -20.73 12.50 -17.33
N ASP A 52 -21.97 12.46 -16.88
CA ASP A 52 -23.09 13.17 -17.48
C ASP A 52 -22.88 14.68 -17.25
N PRO A 53 -22.78 15.52 -18.29
CA PRO A 53 -22.57 16.97 -18.13
C PRO A 53 -23.82 17.71 -17.60
N ALA A 54 -24.86 16.97 -17.18
CA ALA A 54 -26.15 17.51 -16.76
C ALA A 54 -26.41 17.47 -15.23
N ALA A 55 -25.42 17.14 -14.40
CA ALA A 55 -25.53 17.22 -12.93
C ALA A 55 -25.48 18.67 -12.37
N GLY A 56 -25.96 19.66 -13.12
CA GLY A 56 -25.91 21.09 -12.78
C GLY A 56 -27.20 21.67 -12.18
N THR A 57 -28.32 20.93 -12.17
CA THR A 57 -29.65 21.56 -11.94
C THR A 57 -30.47 20.99 -10.80
N ALA A 58 -29.98 20.01 -10.04
CA ALA A 58 -30.65 19.51 -8.83
C ALA A 58 -29.84 19.83 -7.55
N SER A 59 -29.12 20.96 -7.54
CA SER A 59 -28.75 21.58 -6.26
C SER A 59 -30.04 22.17 -5.72
N ALA A 60 -30.68 21.49 -4.77
CA ALA A 60 -31.71 22.10 -3.95
C ALA A 60 -31.24 23.50 -3.50
N ASP A 61 -32.18 24.44 -3.45
CA ASP A 61 -31.97 25.82 -2.99
C ASP A 61 -31.50 25.80 -1.52
N LEU A 62 -30.22 25.48 -1.32
CA LEU A 62 -29.55 25.41 -0.02
C LEU A 62 -29.25 26.83 0.53
N GLY A 63 -29.86 27.88 -0.05
CA GLY A 63 -29.70 29.26 0.41
C GLY A 63 -28.28 29.79 0.26
N PHE A 64 -27.54 29.38 -0.78
CA PHE A 64 -26.19 29.88 -0.98
C PHE A 64 -26.20 31.38 -1.33
N PRO A 65 -25.25 32.16 -0.80
CA PRO A 65 -25.18 33.59 -1.08
C PRO A 65 -24.90 33.87 -2.56
N THR A 66 -25.54 34.91 -3.11
CA THR A 66 -25.22 35.46 -4.44
C THR A 66 -23.79 36.03 -4.48
N GLU A 67 -23.23 36.27 -5.67
CA GLU A 67 -21.88 36.89 -5.82
C GLU A 67 -21.76 38.20 -5.02
N GLU A 68 -22.82 39.02 -5.04
CA GLU A 68 -22.89 40.26 -4.27
C GLU A 68 -22.93 40.00 -2.75
N GLN A 69 -23.74 39.04 -2.30
CA GLN A 69 -23.82 38.65 -0.88
C GLN A 69 -22.51 38.05 -0.38
N ALA A 70 -21.82 37.25 -1.19
CA ALA A 70 -20.54 36.68 -0.83
C ALA A 70 -19.44 37.74 -0.75
N GLY A 71 -19.45 38.73 -1.66
CA GLY A 71 -18.59 39.90 -1.56
C GLY A 71 -18.84 40.71 -0.29
N GLN A 72 -20.11 40.93 0.06
CA GLN A 72 -20.50 41.61 1.31
C GLN A 72 -20.09 40.82 2.55
N GLN A 73 -20.37 39.51 2.60
CA GLN A 73 -19.97 38.63 3.71
C GLN A 73 -18.45 38.62 3.91
N MET A 74 -17.68 38.64 2.82
CA MET A 74 -16.22 38.69 2.93
C MET A 74 -15.75 40.03 3.48
N LEU A 75 -16.36 41.16 3.06
CA LEU A 75 -16.07 42.48 3.63
C LEU A 75 -16.45 42.56 5.11
N GLU A 76 -17.59 42.01 5.49
CA GLU A 76 -18.01 41.89 6.90
C GLU A 76 -17.03 41.03 7.70
N ALA A 77 -16.56 39.91 7.12
CA ALA A 77 -15.57 39.05 7.74
C ALA A 77 -14.22 39.75 7.96
N PHE A 78 -13.79 40.59 7.01
CA PHE A 78 -12.63 41.46 7.20
C PHE A 78 -12.85 42.52 8.29
N ALA A 79 -14.09 42.99 8.46
CA ALA A 79 -14.47 43.97 9.46
C ALA A 79 -14.69 43.39 10.88
N MET A 80 -14.72 42.05 11.04
CA MET A 80 -14.88 41.42 12.36
C MET A 80 -13.78 41.88 13.31
N SER A 81 -14.19 42.24 14.53
CA SER A 81 -13.28 42.51 15.64
C SER A 81 -12.53 41.23 16.05
N GLU A 82 -11.41 41.41 16.75
CA GLU A 82 -10.60 40.29 17.23
C GLU A 82 -11.39 39.34 18.15
N GLU A 83 -12.30 39.89 18.96
CA GLU A 83 -13.17 39.12 19.84
C GLU A 83 -14.21 38.30 19.06
N GLU A 84 -14.85 38.90 18.05
CA GLU A 84 -15.78 38.19 17.16
C GLU A 84 -15.07 37.08 16.37
N ARG A 85 -13.85 37.33 15.88
CA ARG A 85 -13.04 36.30 15.22
C ARG A 85 -12.68 35.15 16.15
N ALA A 86 -12.35 35.45 17.41
CA ALA A 86 -12.07 34.42 18.41
C ALA A 86 -13.33 33.58 18.72
N GLN A 87 -14.50 34.22 18.86
CA GLN A 87 -15.78 33.54 19.07
C GLN A 87 -16.16 32.67 17.87
N TYR A 88 -16.02 33.22 16.65
CA TYR A 88 -16.24 32.49 15.41
C TYR A 88 -15.31 31.27 15.31
N ALA A 89 -14.02 31.43 15.63
CA ALA A 89 -13.06 30.33 15.60
C ALA A 89 -13.45 29.18 16.54
N ILE A 90 -14.01 29.48 17.72
CA ILE A 90 -14.52 28.47 18.65
C ILE A 90 -15.72 27.73 18.05
N ALA A 91 -16.68 28.47 17.49
CA ALA A 91 -17.85 27.88 16.83
C ALA A 91 -17.45 27.01 15.63
N LEU A 92 -16.50 27.49 14.82
CA LEU A 92 -15.99 26.76 13.67
C LEU A 92 -15.29 25.46 14.10
N ARG A 93 -14.44 25.49 15.14
CA ARG A 93 -13.81 24.27 15.69
C ARG A 93 -14.86 23.23 16.09
N GLN A 94 -15.91 23.63 16.78
CA GLN A 94 -17.00 22.73 17.18
C GLN A 94 -17.73 22.15 15.96
N ALA A 95 -18.03 22.98 14.95
CA ALA A 95 -18.66 22.52 13.71
C ALA A 95 -17.78 21.53 12.94
N VAL A 96 -16.48 21.81 12.85
CA VAL A 96 -15.44 20.98 12.22
C VAL A 96 -15.33 19.64 12.94
N GLU A 97 -15.25 19.61 14.28
CA GLU A 97 -15.18 18.37 15.05
C GLU A 97 -16.43 17.49 14.86
N ASN A 98 -17.62 18.11 14.92
CA ASN A 98 -18.89 17.42 14.71
C ASN A 98 -19.00 16.81 13.30
N MET A 99 -18.49 17.51 12.28
CA MET A 99 -18.47 16.98 10.91
C MET A 99 -17.39 15.95 10.66
N ARG A 100 -16.21 16.13 11.24
CA ARG A 100 -15.10 15.19 11.11
C ARG A 100 -15.54 13.77 11.47
N GLY A 101 -16.20 13.59 12.61
CA GLY A 101 -16.68 12.27 13.03
C GLY A 101 -17.56 11.60 11.97
N LYS A 102 -18.61 12.30 11.51
CA LYS A 102 -19.57 11.77 10.53
C LYS A 102 -18.94 11.48 9.17
N VAL A 103 -18.11 12.40 8.66
CA VAL A 103 -17.47 12.25 7.36
C VAL A 103 -16.44 11.13 7.39
N MET A 104 -15.64 11.02 8.46
CA MET A 104 -14.64 9.96 8.61
C MET A 104 -15.30 8.59 8.75
N GLU A 105 -16.39 8.49 9.50
CA GLU A 105 -17.19 7.27 9.61
C GLU A 105 -17.76 6.86 8.24
N LYS A 106 -18.38 7.79 7.51
CA LYS A 106 -18.93 7.55 6.16
C LYS A 106 -17.85 7.08 5.18
N ILE A 107 -16.69 7.75 5.15
CA ILE A 107 -15.58 7.36 4.27
C ILE A 107 -15.04 5.98 4.64
N THR A 108 -14.89 5.70 5.94
CA THR A 108 -14.40 4.40 6.43
C THR A 108 -15.37 3.29 6.07
N ALA A 109 -16.66 3.44 6.36
CA ALA A 109 -17.71 2.48 6.01
C ALA A 109 -17.78 2.23 4.49
N LYS A 110 -17.64 3.28 3.69
CA LYS A 110 -17.60 3.17 2.22
C LYS A 110 -16.37 2.43 1.72
N LEU A 111 -15.22 2.64 2.33
CA LEU A 111 -13.99 1.91 1.99
C LEU A 111 -14.12 0.44 2.38
N GLU A 112 -14.67 0.15 3.56
CA GLU A 112 -14.92 -1.21 4.04
C GLU A 112 -15.92 -1.95 3.14
N SER A 113 -17.04 -1.32 2.77
CA SER A 113 -18.04 -1.93 1.88
C SER A 113 -17.47 -2.24 0.50
N LYS A 114 -16.74 -1.28 -0.10
CA LYS A 114 -16.03 -1.52 -1.39
C LYS A 114 -14.97 -2.60 -1.26
N GLN A 115 -14.26 -2.68 -0.15
CA GLN A 115 -13.27 -3.73 0.07
C GLN A 115 -13.92 -5.10 0.22
N ALA A 116 -15.03 -5.19 0.96
CA ALA A 116 -15.82 -6.40 1.16
C ALA A 116 -16.40 -6.94 -0.15
N GLU A 117 -17.05 -6.11 -0.96
CA GLU A 117 -17.60 -6.50 -2.27
C GLU A 117 -16.51 -7.11 -3.19
N LYS A 118 -15.32 -6.52 -3.19
CA LYS A 118 -14.20 -7.05 -3.99
C LYS A 118 -13.56 -8.28 -3.36
N LEU A 119 -13.53 -8.38 -2.04
CA LEU A 119 -13.12 -9.59 -1.34
C LEU A 119 -14.02 -10.76 -1.69
N ASP A 120 -15.33 -10.54 -1.73
CA ASP A 120 -16.32 -11.53 -2.14
C ASP A 120 -16.15 -11.95 -3.59
N THR A 121 -15.96 -10.98 -4.49
CA THR A 121 -15.67 -11.26 -5.90
C THR A 121 -14.42 -12.12 -6.06
N LEU A 122 -13.36 -11.81 -5.31
CA LEU A 122 -12.10 -12.55 -5.31
C LEU A 122 -12.25 -13.94 -4.67
N ALA A 123 -13.03 -14.07 -3.60
CA ALA A 123 -13.36 -15.34 -2.96
C ALA A 123 -14.14 -16.25 -3.91
N LEU A 124 -15.11 -15.69 -4.64
CA LEU A 124 -15.84 -16.41 -5.66
C LEU A 124 -14.90 -16.87 -6.77
N ALA A 125 -14.04 -15.99 -7.30
CA ALA A 125 -13.09 -16.33 -8.35
C ALA A 125 -12.12 -17.43 -7.93
N LEU A 126 -11.55 -17.35 -6.72
CA LEU A 126 -10.67 -18.39 -6.16
C LEU A 126 -11.42 -19.68 -5.84
N GLY A 127 -12.67 -19.59 -5.40
CA GLY A 127 -13.56 -20.72 -5.18
C GLY A 127 -13.81 -21.48 -6.47
N VAL A 128 -14.24 -20.79 -7.53
CA VAL A 128 -14.42 -21.36 -8.88
C VAL A 128 -13.10 -21.93 -9.41
N PHE A 129 -11.99 -21.21 -9.24
CA PHE A 129 -10.68 -21.69 -9.66
C PHE A 129 -10.27 -22.97 -8.90
N SER A 130 -10.57 -23.10 -7.62
CA SER A 130 -10.28 -24.30 -6.83
C SER A 130 -11.03 -25.54 -7.37
N LEU A 131 -12.25 -25.34 -7.90
CA LEU A 131 -13.03 -26.40 -8.54
C LEU A 131 -12.43 -26.87 -9.87
N SER A 132 -11.54 -26.08 -10.50
CA SER A 132 -10.83 -26.54 -11.71
C SER A 132 -9.96 -27.78 -11.45
N GLY A 133 -9.60 -28.05 -10.19
CA GLY A 133 -8.95 -29.30 -9.79
C GLY A 133 -9.78 -30.55 -10.10
N VAL A 134 -11.10 -30.44 -10.22
CA VAL A 134 -11.99 -31.54 -10.61
C VAL A 134 -11.70 -32.01 -12.04
N PHE A 135 -11.22 -31.13 -12.94
CA PHE A 135 -10.82 -31.53 -14.29
C PHE A 135 -9.65 -32.53 -14.29
N LEU A 136 -8.86 -32.60 -13.20
CA LEU A 136 -7.84 -33.63 -13.05
C LEU A 136 -8.44 -35.04 -12.97
N LEU A 137 -9.72 -35.20 -12.60
CA LEU A 137 -10.42 -36.50 -12.65
C LEU A 137 -10.67 -37.01 -14.07
N VAL A 138 -10.62 -36.13 -15.08
CA VAL A 138 -10.76 -36.49 -16.50
C VAL A 138 -9.41 -36.96 -17.08
N LEU A 139 -8.29 -36.60 -16.45
CA LEU A 139 -6.93 -36.96 -16.89
C LEU A 139 -6.71 -38.47 -17.15
N PRO A 140 -7.28 -39.41 -16.37
CA PRO A 140 -7.21 -40.85 -16.66
C PRO A 140 -7.72 -41.22 -18.05
N LEU A 141 -8.76 -40.54 -18.56
CA LEU A 141 -9.32 -40.83 -19.89
C LEU A 141 -8.34 -40.46 -21.01
N VAL A 142 -7.63 -39.35 -20.84
CA VAL A 142 -6.60 -38.87 -21.77
C VAL A 142 -5.35 -39.76 -21.68
N LEU A 143 -4.89 -40.07 -20.47
CA LEU A 143 -3.66 -40.84 -20.22
C LEU A 143 -3.81 -42.34 -20.46
N ARG A 144 -5.03 -42.88 -20.54
CA ARG A 144 -5.28 -44.32 -20.79
C ARG A 144 -4.66 -44.79 -22.11
N LYS A 145 -4.61 -43.94 -23.14
CA LYS A 145 -3.97 -44.26 -24.42
C LYS A 145 -2.45 -44.40 -24.30
N LYS A 146 -1.82 -43.58 -23.44
CA LYS A 146 -0.36 -43.56 -23.24
C LYS A 146 0.11 -44.66 -22.27
N TYR A 147 -0.72 -45.03 -21.29
CA TYR A 147 -0.40 -46.03 -20.26
C TYR A 147 -1.49 -47.12 -20.18
N PRO A 148 -1.56 -48.03 -21.17
CA PRO A 148 -2.54 -49.12 -21.15
C PRO A 148 -2.33 -50.03 -19.93
N GLY A 149 -3.43 -50.55 -19.37
CA GLY A 149 -3.41 -51.42 -18.19
C GLY A 149 -3.24 -50.71 -16.83
N LYS A 150 -2.88 -49.42 -16.79
CA LYS A 150 -2.66 -48.67 -15.53
C LYS A 150 -3.85 -47.83 -15.07
N GLY A 151 -5.07 -48.12 -15.54
CA GLY A 151 -6.27 -47.30 -15.32
C GLY A 151 -6.63 -47.07 -13.85
N GLY A 152 -6.56 -48.12 -13.01
CA GLY A 152 -6.84 -47.98 -11.57
C GLY A 152 -5.83 -47.08 -10.85
N MET A 153 -4.56 -47.16 -11.22
CA MET A 153 -3.50 -46.30 -10.68
C MET A 153 -3.67 -44.85 -11.14
N LEU A 154 -4.01 -44.62 -12.41
CA LEU A 154 -4.30 -43.30 -12.96
C LEU A 154 -5.49 -42.65 -12.22
N LEU A 155 -6.60 -43.37 -12.03
CA LEU A 155 -7.78 -42.84 -11.34
C LEU A 155 -7.47 -42.48 -9.89
N LYS A 156 -6.78 -43.37 -9.14
CA LYS A 156 -6.40 -43.13 -7.74
C LYS A 156 -5.53 -41.89 -7.59
N ASN A 157 -4.51 -41.74 -8.44
CA ASN A 157 -3.59 -40.60 -8.36
C ASN A 157 -4.21 -39.31 -8.90
N SER A 158 -5.15 -39.40 -9.84
CA SER A 158 -5.94 -38.26 -10.33
C SER A 158 -6.89 -37.73 -9.26
N ALA A 159 -7.55 -38.62 -8.51
CA ALA A 159 -8.36 -38.23 -7.36
C ALA A 159 -7.50 -37.55 -6.28
N LEU A 160 -6.33 -38.10 -5.98
CA LEU A 160 -5.39 -37.47 -5.05
C LEU A 160 -4.90 -36.11 -5.55
N ALA A 161 -4.58 -35.99 -6.85
CA ALA A 161 -4.17 -34.73 -7.45
C ALA A 161 -5.29 -33.68 -7.38
N ALA A 162 -6.54 -34.05 -7.66
CA ALA A 162 -7.70 -33.17 -7.52
C ALA A 162 -7.85 -32.64 -6.08
N VAL A 163 -7.75 -33.54 -5.08
CA VAL A 163 -7.82 -33.15 -3.66
C VAL A 163 -6.64 -32.24 -3.27
N LEU A 164 -5.42 -32.56 -3.70
CA LEU A 164 -4.25 -31.73 -3.43
C LEU A 164 -4.33 -30.36 -4.10
N PHE A 165 -4.87 -30.30 -5.32
CA PHE A 165 -5.07 -29.05 -6.04
C PHE A 165 -6.06 -28.17 -5.28
N PHE A 166 -7.23 -28.74 -4.93
CA PHE A 166 -8.25 -28.05 -4.15
C PHE A 166 -7.68 -27.54 -2.81
N LEU A 167 -6.98 -28.41 -2.07
CA LEU A 167 -6.38 -28.05 -0.78
C LEU A 167 -5.31 -26.96 -0.94
N ALA A 168 -4.44 -27.08 -1.95
CA ALA A 168 -3.39 -26.10 -2.19
C ALA A 168 -3.99 -24.73 -2.51
N VAL A 169 -4.96 -24.64 -3.43
CA VAL A 169 -5.62 -23.39 -3.79
C VAL A 169 -6.32 -22.76 -2.58
N ASN A 170 -7.03 -23.54 -1.76
CA ASN A 170 -7.72 -23.01 -0.58
C ASN A 170 -6.76 -22.51 0.50
N LEU A 171 -5.69 -23.25 0.79
CA LEU A 171 -4.71 -22.79 1.79
C LEU A 171 -4.00 -21.51 1.33
N PHE A 172 -3.69 -21.45 0.03
CA PHE A 172 -3.16 -20.27 -0.64
C PHE A 172 -4.12 -19.09 -0.57
N SER A 173 -5.41 -19.33 -0.82
CA SER A 173 -6.46 -18.32 -0.71
C SER A 173 -6.57 -17.80 0.71
N GLY A 174 -6.52 -18.68 1.72
CA GLY A 174 -6.52 -18.30 3.13
C GLY A 174 -5.41 -17.31 3.48
N VAL A 175 -4.19 -17.55 2.99
CA VAL A 175 -3.07 -16.62 3.19
C VAL A 175 -3.34 -15.25 2.54
N LEU A 176 -3.90 -15.23 1.33
CA LEU A 176 -4.28 -13.98 0.66
C LEU A 176 -5.38 -13.23 1.43
N PHE A 177 -6.39 -13.94 1.93
CA PHE A 177 -7.46 -13.35 2.74
C PHE A 177 -6.94 -12.77 4.05
N THR A 178 -6.07 -13.49 4.76
CA THR A 178 -5.46 -12.95 5.98
C THR A 178 -4.63 -11.70 5.69
N MET A 179 -3.87 -11.69 4.59
CA MET A 179 -3.09 -10.51 4.19
C MET A 179 -3.97 -9.33 3.82
N ARG A 180 -5.07 -9.58 3.13
CA ARG A 180 -6.00 -8.54 2.74
C ARG A 180 -6.83 -8.01 3.91
N GLY A 181 -7.22 -8.88 4.85
CA GLY A 181 -7.87 -8.47 6.10
C GLY A 181 -6.95 -7.58 6.94
N ALA A 182 -5.67 -7.94 7.07
CA ALA A 182 -4.69 -7.09 7.74
C ALA A 182 -4.50 -5.73 7.03
N GLN A 183 -4.48 -5.72 5.70
CA GLN A 183 -4.44 -4.48 4.90
C GLN A 183 -5.71 -3.64 5.03
N GLY A 184 -6.88 -4.26 5.14
CA GLY A 184 -8.15 -3.57 5.35
C GLY A 184 -8.18 -2.87 6.69
N ALA A 185 -7.81 -3.58 7.77
CA ALA A 185 -7.70 -3.01 9.11
C ALA A 185 -6.68 -1.85 9.19
N LEU A 186 -5.55 -1.97 8.49
CA LEU A 186 -4.58 -0.87 8.38
C LEU A 186 -5.02 0.23 7.40
N GLY A 187 -5.98 -0.07 6.52
CA GLY A 187 -6.43 0.82 5.45
C GLY A 187 -7.01 2.12 5.98
N ALA A 188 -7.74 2.08 7.10
CA ALA A 188 -8.27 3.28 7.76
C ALA A 188 -7.15 4.29 8.10
N TYR A 189 -5.98 3.81 8.52
CA TYR A 189 -4.86 4.66 8.92
C TYR A 189 -3.98 5.10 7.75
N THR A 190 -4.06 4.39 6.62
CA THR A 190 -3.01 4.45 5.58
C THR A 190 -3.56 4.75 4.20
N ASN A 191 -4.88 4.82 4.08
CA ASN A 191 -5.52 5.33 2.90
C ASN A 191 -5.23 6.84 2.80
N PRO A 192 -4.58 7.29 1.71
CA PRO A 192 -4.27 8.69 1.52
C PRO A 192 -5.50 9.60 1.47
N GLN A 193 -6.65 9.10 0.99
CA GLN A 193 -7.91 9.86 0.98
C GLN A 193 -8.37 10.17 2.40
N VAL A 194 -8.33 9.16 3.28
CA VAL A 194 -8.71 9.31 4.70
C VAL A 194 -7.77 10.29 5.40
N GLN A 195 -6.47 10.20 5.12
CA GLN A 195 -5.50 11.14 5.70
C GLN A 195 -5.67 12.57 5.17
N ILE A 196 -5.85 12.76 3.87
CA ILE A 196 -6.09 14.10 3.30
C ILE A 196 -7.33 14.73 3.95
N VAL A 197 -8.43 13.97 4.09
CA VAL A 197 -9.65 14.45 4.72
C VAL A 197 -9.44 14.76 6.19
N SER A 198 -8.81 13.86 6.96
CA SER A 198 -8.49 14.11 8.37
C SER A 198 -7.62 15.36 8.53
N SER A 199 -6.52 15.47 7.79
CA SER A 199 -5.61 16.61 7.85
C SER A 199 -6.28 17.91 7.39
N THR A 200 -7.28 17.85 6.50
CA THR A 200 -8.08 19.03 6.13
C THR A 200 -8.94 19.49 7.30
N PHE A 201 -9.57 18.56 8.04
CA PHE A 201 -10.33 18.90 9.25
C PHE A 201 -9.43 19.41 10.38
N ASP A 202 -8.28 18.76 10.61
CA ASP A 202 -7.27 19.19 11.60
C ASP A 202 -6.84 20.63 11.29
N MET A 203 -6.47 20.90 10.04
CA MET A 203 -6.11 22.25 9.60
C MET A 203 -7.26 23.25 9.76
N PHE A 204 -8.51 22.90 9.47
CA PHE A 204 -9.65 23.80 9.73
C PHE A 204 -9.83 24.11 11.22
N ALA A 205 -9.60 23.14 12.10
CA ALA A 205 -9.71 23.35 13.55
C ALA A 205 -8.56 24.21 14.09
N ASP A 206 -7.32 23.88 13.71
CA ASP A 206 -6.12 24.53 14.20
C ASP A 206 -6.03 25.98 13.70
N LYS A 207 -6.40 26.20 12.44
CA LYS A 207 -6.38 27.52 11.78
C LYS A 207 -7.73 28.22 11.79
N ALA A 208 -8.69 27.78 12.60
CA ALA A 208 -10.05 28.35 12.63
C ALA A 208 -10.06 29.88 12.81
N HIS A 209 -9.09 30.42 13.56
CA HIS A 209 -8.94 31.87 13.76
C HIS A 209 -8.49 32.58 12.48
N ASP A 210 -7.44 32.09 11.82
CA ASP A 210 -6.95 32.64 10.55
C ASP A 210 -7.99 32.48 9.43
N LEU A 211 -8.76 31.39 9.50
CA LEU A 211 -9.83 31.09 8.56
C LEU A 211 -11.11 31.89 8.83
N ALA A 212 -11.24 32.62 9.94
CA ALA A 212 -12.46 33.37 10.25
C ALA A 212 -12.88 34.33 9.13
N VAL A 213 -11.90 34.87 8.41
CA VAL A 213 -12.10 35.78 7.28
C VAL A 213 -12.77 35.09 6.08
N ILE A 214 -12.47 33.81 5.85
CA ILE A 214 -12.99 33.05 4.70
C ILE A 214 -13.98 31.95 5.13
N GLY A 215 -14.17 31.76 6.43
CA GLY A 215 -14.91 30.66 7.03
C GLY A 215 -16.38 30.63 6.61
N PRO A 216 -17.13 31.73 6.80
CA PRO A 216 -18.56 31.78 6.44
C PRO A 216 -18.79 31.56 4.95
N THR A 217 -17.85 32.05 4.14
CA THR A 217 -17.95 32.02 2.68
C THR A 217 -17.53 30.65 2.15
N LEU A 218 -16.43 30.08 2.63
CA LEU A 218 -15.83 28.91 2.00
C LEU A 218 -15.92 27.63 2.84
N VAL A 219 -15.67 27.73 4.14
CA VAL A 219 -15.56 26.56 5.02
C VAL A 219 -16.94 26.04 5.39
N GLU A 220 -17.85 26.91 5.85
CA GLU A 220 -19.20 26.50 6.25
C GLU A 220 -20.03 25.86 5.13
N PRO A 221 -20.09 26.43 3.90
CA PRO A 221 -20.79 25.78 2.79
C PRO A 221 -20.19 24.42 2.45
N THR A 222 -18.87 24.28 2.62
CA THR A 222 -18.18 23.01 2.42
C THR A 222 -18.59 22.02 3.49
N LEU A 223 -18.56 22.39 4.78
CA LEU A 223 -19.02 21.53 5.88
C LEU A 223 -20.49 21.13 5.71
N ALA A 224 -21.36 22.06 5.31
CA ALA A 224 -22.76 21.78 5.03
C ALA A 224 -22.92 20.78 3.87
N SER A 225 -22.15 20.94 2.78
CA SER A 225 -22.21 20.01 1.64
C SER A 225 -21.76 18.58 2.00
N LEU A 226 -20.90 18.44 3.01
CA LEU A 226 -20.42 17.13 3.49
C LEU A 226 -21.44 16.39 4.35
N THR A 227 -22.44 17.08 4.90
CA THR A 227 -23.55 16.42 5.62
C THR A 227 -24.49 15.66 4.69
N GLY A 228 -24.50 15.98 3.40
CA GLY A 228 -25.41 15.39 2.42
C GLY A 228 -24.98 14.01 1.90
N GLU A 229 -25.76 13.48 0.96
CA GLU A 229 -25.46 12.23 0.24
C GLU A 229 -24.20 12.33 -0.63
N SER A 230 -23.60 13.52 -0.77
CA SER A 230 -22.46 13.69 -1.65
C SER A 230 -21.29 12.78 -1.28
N ASP A 231 -20.76 12.15 -2.32
CA ASP A 231 -19.62 11.24 -2.30
C ASP A 231 -18.32 11.92 -2.74
N ALA A 232 -18.38 13.22 -3.05
CA ALA A 232 -17.24 13.95 -3.57
C ALA A 232 -16.20 14.25 -2.46
N PRO A 233 -14.90 14.25 -2.77
CA PRO A 233 -13.86 14.60 -1.80
C PRO A 233 -14.02 16.02 -1.26
N VAL A 234 -13.65 16.23 0.01
CA VAL A 234 -13.75 17.53 0.71
C VAL A 234 -13.14 18.68 -0.09
N LEU A 235 -11.92 18.51 -0.60
CA LEU A 235 -11.24 19.54 -1.39
C LEU A 235 -11.94 19.80 -2.74
N THR A 236 -12.60 18.79 -3.31
CA THR A 236 -13.40 18.97 -4.53
C THR A 236 -14.63 19.82 -4.24
N GLN A 237 -15.32 19.52 -3.14
CA GLN A 237 -16.48 20.31 -2.69
C GLN A 237 -16.09 21.75 -2.39
N MET A 238 -14.95 21.96 -1.72
CA MET A 238 -14.41 23.29 -1.45
C MET A 238 -14.16 24.07 -2.74
N LEU A 239 -13.50 23.46 -3.73
CA LEU A 239 -13.26 24.09 -5.04
C LEU A 239 -14.55 24.35 -5.83
N GLN A 240 -15.56 23.48 -5.71
CA GLN A 240 -16.87 23.68 -6.31
C GLN A 240 -17.64 24.82 -5.65
N ASN A 241 -17.54 24.95 -4.32
CA ASN A 241 -18.11 26.07 -3.59
C ASN A 241 -17.43 27.39 -3.97
N VAL A 242 -16.11 27.38 -4.19
CA VAL A 242 -15.40 28.57 -4.73
C VAL A 242 -15.98 29.03 -6.06
N GLN A 243 -16.29 28.11 -6.97
CA GLN A 243 -16.84 28.47 -8.28
C GLN A 243 -18.15 29.25 -8.17
N ARG A 244 -18.96 28.99 -7.14
CA ARG A 244 -20.23 29.68 -6.93
C ARG A 244 -20.07 31.17 -6.64
N PHE A 245 -18.88 31.61 -6.21
CA PHE A 245 -18.60 33.04 -6.02
C PHE A 245 -18.51 33.84 -7.30
N LYS A 246 -18.13 33.21 -8.42
CA LYS A 246 -18.05 33.91 -9.69
C LYS A 246 -18.24 32.92 -10.83
N ARG A 247 -19.41 33.00 -11.47
CA ARG A 247 -19.86 32.07 -12.53
C ARG A 247 -18.84 31.90 -13.66
N ASP A 248 -18.02 32.91 -13.91
CA ASP A 248 -17.05 32.95 -15.00
C ASP A 248 -15.78 32.12 -14.75
N PHE A 249 -15.56 31.57 -13.55
CA PHE A 249 -14.33 30.85 -13.23
C PHE A 249 -14.49 29.33 -13.30
N SER A 250 -14.71 28.83 -14.52
CA SER A 250 -14.67 27.39 -14.88
C SER A 250 -13.34 26.69 -14.54
N VAL A 251 -12.33 27.46 -14.15
CA VAL A 251 -11.01 27.00 -13.70
C VAL A 251 -11.10 26.18 -12.43
N PHE A 252 -11.92 26.60 -11.48
CA PHE A 252 -12.10 25.86 -10.24
C PHE A 252 -12.82 24.54 -10.50
N THR A 253 -13.73 24.48 -11.47
CA THR A 253 -14.29 23.21 -11.98
C THR A 253 -13.20 22.34 -12.60
N THR A 254 -12.29 22.94 -13.38
CA THR A 254 -11.19 22.21 -14.01
C THR A 254 -10.24 21.63 -12.95
N LEU A 255 -9.92 22.39 -11.91
CA LEU A 255 -9.14 21.95 -10.75
C LEU A 255 -9.88 20.89 -9.93
N ALA A 256 -11.17 21.07 -9.67
CA ALA A 256 -12.02 20.10 -8.97
C ALA A 256 -12.07 18.77 -9.75
N ASN A 257 -12.25 18.82 -11.07
CA ASN A 257 -12.21 17.65 -11.94
C ASN A 257 -10.83 17.01 -11.98
N PHE A 258 -9.76 17.80 -11.96
CA PHE A 258 -8.40 17.28 -11.87
C PHE A 258 -8.16 16.57 -10.54
N PHE A 259 -8.56 17.19 -9.41
CA PHE A 259 -8.47 16.58 -8.09
C PHE A 259 -9.31 15.31 -8.00
N SER A 260 -10.53 15.32 -8.52
CA SER A 260 -11.41 14.15 -8.59
C SER A 260 -10.76 13.00 -9.39
N LYS A 261 -10.07 13.29 -10.50
CA LYS A 261 -9.30 12.27 -11.24
C LYS A 261 -8.12 11.72 -10.45
N VAL A 262 -7.42 12.58 -9.71
CA VAL A 262 -6.31 12.17 -8.82
C VAL A 262 -6.82 11.31 -7.66
N ASP A 263 -7.92 11.73 -7.05
CA ASP A 263 -8.61 11.00 -5.98
C ASP A 263 -9.09 9.64 -6.48
N PHE A 264 -9.71 9.60 -7.66
CA PHE A 264 -10.08 8.35 -8.34
C PHE A 264 -8.87 7.44 -8.56
N LEU A 265 -7.73 7.99 -9.00
CA LEU A 265 -6.50 7.21 -9.19
C LEU A 265 -6.00 6.61 -7.86
N PHE A 266 -6.10 7.34 -6.75
CA PHE A 266 -5.79 6.81 -5.42
C PHE A 266 -6.78 5.74 -4.98
N GLY A 267 -8.07 5.91 -5.27
CA GLY A 267 -9.09 4.87 -5.08
C GLY A 267 -8.82 3.63 -5.95
N LEU A 268 -8.23 3.80 -7.14
CA LEU A 268 -7.90 2.71 -8.06
C LEU A 268 -6.65 1.91 -7.65
N LEU A 269 -5.71 2.58 -6.97
CA LEU A 269 -4.40 2.01 -6.64
C LEU A 269 -4.47 0.68 -5.86
N PRO A 270 -5.29 0.51 -4.80
CA PRO A 270 -5.46 -0.78 -4.14
C PRO A 270 -5.90 -1.91 -5.08
N PHE A 271 -6.71 -1.63 -6.09
CA PHE A 271 -7.18 -2.63 -7.05
C PHE A 271 -6.07 -3.06 -8.02
N VAL A 272 -5.28 -2.10 -8.51
CA VAL A 272 -4.12 -2.40 -9.35
C VAL A 272 -3.10 -3.23 -8.58
N LEU A 273 -2.82 -2.86 -7.32
CA LEU A 273 -1.92 -3.61 -6.45
C LEU A 273 -2.45 -5.02 -6.15
N LEU A 274 -3.75 -5.18 -5.93
CA LEU A 274 -4.40 -6.49 -5.77
C LEU A 274 -4.23 -7.36 -7.02
N GLY A 275 -4.51 -6.81 -8.21
CA GLY A 275 -4.34 -7.52 -9.47
C GLY A 275 -2.89 -8.00 -9.68
N ILE A 276 -1.92 -7.12 -9.40
CA ILE A 276 -0.49 -7.48 -9.45
C ILE A 276 -0.16 -8.57 -8.43
N ALA A 277 -0.67 -8.45 -7.19
CA ALA A 277 -0.44 -9.44 -6.15
C ALA A 277 -0.99 -10.82 -6.56
N LEU A 278 -2.20 -10.87 -7.12
CA LEU A 278 -2.80 -12.10 -7.65
C LEU A 278 -1.94 -12.74 -8.75
N VAL A 279 -1.44 -11.93 -9.70
CA VAL A 279 -0.57 -12.44 -10.78
C VAL A 279 0.75 -12.99 -10.24
N LEU A 280 1.40 -12.25 -9.34
CA LEU A 280 2.64 -12.70 -8.70
C LEU A 280 2.43 -13.98 -7.89
N PHE A 281 1.30 -14.06 -7.20
CA PHE A 281 0.91 -15.21 -6.42
C PHE A 281 0.62 -16.43 -7.30
N ALA A 282 -0.12 -16.27 -8.39
CA ALA A 282 -0.38 -17.33 -9.37
C ALA A 282 0.95 -17.85 -9.98
N LYS A 283 1.89 -16.95 -10.27
CA LYS A 283 3.23 -17.32 -10.76
C LYS A 283 4.02 -18.15 -9.73
N VAL A 284 3.87 -17.85 -8.45
CA VAL A 284 4.51 -18.56 -7.34
C VAL A 284 3.87 -19.93 -7.09
N ALA A 285 2.54 -20.03 -7.21
CA ALA A 285 1.78 -21.27 -7.05
C ALA A 285 1.91 -22.22 -8.25
N ALA A 286 2.06 -21.68 -9.46
CA ALA A 286 2.17 -22.43 -10.72
C ALA A 286 3.06 -23.69 -10.68
N PRO A 287 4.32 -23.65 -10.19
CA PRO A 287 5.16 -24.86 -10.14
C PRO A 287 4.57 -25.95 -9.24
N THR A 288 3.98 -25.58 -8.09
CA THR A 288 3.31 -26.53 -7.19
C THR A 288 2.07 -27.12 -7.86
N LEU A 289 1.24 -26.29 -8.50
CA LEU A 289 0.06 -26.75 -9.22
C LEU A 289 0.42 -27.68 -10.40
N LYS A 290 1.50 -27.38 -11.13
CA LYS A 290 2.01 -28.26 -12.21
C LYS A 290 2.48 -29.61 -11.67
N GLN A 291 3.17 -29.64 -10.54
CA GLN A 291 3.60 -30.90 -9.90
C GLN A 291 2.42 -31.75 -9.44
N ILE A 292 1.38 -31.12 -8.91
CA ILE A 292 0.12 -31.79 -8.56
C ILE A 292 -0.56 -32.35 -9.82
N ALA A 293 -0.70 -31.53 -10.86
CA ALA A 293 -1.34 -31.94 -12.11
C ALA A 293 -0.60 -33.09 -12.82
N GLY A 294 0.73 -33.12 -12.73
CA GLY A 294 1.57 -34.20 -13.29
C GLY A 294 1.65 -35.47 -12.45
N LEU A 295 1.05 -35.50 -11.24
CA LEU A 295 1.11 -36.65 -10.34
C LEU A 295 0.60 -37.97 -10.98
N PRO A 296 -0.53 -38.00 -11.70
CA PRO A 296 -1.06 -39.24 -12.26
C PRO A 296 -0.11 -39.86 -13.29
N GLU A 297 0.50 -39.02 -14.13
CA GLU A 297 1.46 -39.43 -15.14
C GLU A 297 2.74 -40.00 -14.51
N ARG A 298 3.32 -39.30 -13.53
CA ARG A 298 4.52 -39.75 -12.79
C ARG A 298 4.31 -41.09 -12.10
N ALA A 299 3.16 -41.24 -11.43
CA ALA A 299 2.79 -42.49 -10.79
C ALA A 299 2.62 -43.62 -11.82
N ALA A 300 1.97 -43.35 -12.96
CA ALA A 300 1.81 -44.33 -14.04
C ALA A 300 3.14 -44.68 -14.73
N ALA A 301 4.12 -43.76 -14.76
CA ALA A 301 5.47 -44.03 -15.24
C ALA A 301 6.26 -44.98 -14.33
N GLY A 302 5.74 -45.31 -13.14
CA GLY A 302 6.37 -46.22 -12.19
C GLY A 302 7.33 -45.54 -11.22
N GLU A 303 7.27 -44.21 -11.09
CA GLU A 303 8.10 -43.48 -10.15
C GLU A 303 7.74 -43.86 -8.69
N PRO A 304 8.67 -44.50 -7.95
CA PRO A 304 8.38 -45.01 -6.61
C PRO A 304 8.08 -43.87 -5.64
N GLY A 305 6.96 -43.95 -4.92
CA GLY A 305 6.60 -42.97 -3.91
C GLY A 305 6.13 -41.61 -4.44
N ALA A 306 5.88 -41.46 -5.75
CA ALA A 306 5.46 -40.19 -6.37
C ALA A 306 4.32 -39.47 -5.61
N ALA A 307 3.30 -40.19 -5.18
CA ALA A 307 2.19 -39.64 -4.39
C ALA A 307 2.65 -39.03 -3.06
N ARG A 308 3.43 -39.77 -2.26
CA ARG A 308 3.92 -39.28 -0.96
C ARG A 308 4.87 -38.10 -1.13
N ALA A 309 5.71 -38.14 -2.16
CA ALA A 309 6.62 -37.06 -2.51
C ALA A 309 5.85 -35.79 -2.88
N THR A 310 4.84 -35.88 -3.77
CA THR A 310 4.01 -34.74 -4.19
C THR A 310 3.20 -34.15 -3.04
N VAL A 311 2.59 -34.98 -2.18
CA VAL A 311 1.86 -34.51 -0.97
C VAL A 311 2.81 -33.73 -0.05
N ARG A 312 3.96 -34.32 0.31
CA ARG A 312 4.93 -33.71 1.22
C ARG A 312 5.50 -32.41 0.64
N LEU A 313 5.82 -32.40 -0.65
CA LEU A 313 6.35 -31.24 -1.35
C LEU A 313 5.31 -30.11 -1.43
N THR A 314 4.05 -30.45 -1.76
CA THR A 314 2.94 -29.50 -1.78
C THR A 314 2.76 -28.85 -0.42
N LEU A 315 2.57 -29.65 0.65
CA LEU A 315 2.39 -29.11 2.01
C LEU A 315 3.58 -28.27 2.46
N ARG A 316 4.81 -28.72 2.18
CA ARG A 316 6.03 -27.96 2.51
C ARG A 316 6.06 -26.62 1.78
N ASN A 317 5.77 -26.59 0.48
CA ASN A 317 5.81 -25.37 -0.31
C ASN A 317 4.73 -24.39 0.13
N VAL A 318 3.52 -24.87 0.37
CA VAL A 318 2.41 -24.03 0.80
C VAL A 318 2.67 -23.47 2.20
N TRP A 319 3.19 -24.28 3.13
CA TRP A 319 3.56 -23.83 4.47
C TRP A 319 4.71 -22.82 4.45
N ALA A 320 5.71 -23.04 3.60
CA ALA A 320 6.81 -22.10 3.40
C ALA A 320 6.31 -20.76 2.83
N GLU A 321 5.36 -20.79 1.91
CA GLU A 321 4.74 -19.61 1.35
C GLU A 321 3.89 -18.86 2.38
N ALA A 322 3.12 -19.57 3.20
CA ALA A 322 2.37 -18.99 4.30
C ALA A 322 3.29 -18.25 5.28
N LYS A 323 4.39 -18.89 5.69
CA LYS A 323 5.42 -18.24 6.53
C LYS A 323 6.02 -17.00 5.88
N ALA A 324 6.31 -17.06 4.59
CA ALA A 324 6.83 -15.92 3.85
C ALA A 324 5.82 -14.75 3.85
N ALA A 325 4.55 -15.03 3.58
CA ALA A 325 3.50 -14.03 3.58
C ALA A 325 3.28 -13.41 4.97
N PHE A 326 3.23 -14.21 6.04
CA PHE A 326 3.12 -13.69 7.41
C PHE A 326 4.33 -12.84 7.81
N ALA A 327 5.54 -13.26 7.45
CA ALA A 327 6.74 -12.45 7.70
C ALA A 327 6.71 -11.12 6.92
N THR A 328 6.29 -11.15 5.65
CA THR A 328 6.09 -9.94 4.84
C THR A 328 5.00 -9.04 5.43
N MET A 329 3.92 -9.61 5.96
CA MET A 329 2.86 -8.87 6.61
C MET A 329 3.36 -8.12 7.84
N GLY A 330 4.19 -8.75 8.69
CA GLY A 330 4.80 -8.07 9.82
C GLY A 330 5.65 -6.86 9.38
N VAL A 331 6.41 -7.00 8.28
CA VAL A 331 7.17 -5.89 7.70
C VAL A 331 6.25 -4.83 7.09
N LEU A 332 5.15 -5.24 6.44
CA LEU A 332 4.12 -4.35 5.92
C LEU A 332 3.52 -3.51 7.04
N VAL A 333 3.10 -4.10 8.16
CA VAL A 333 2.58 -3.36 9.32
C VAL A 333 3.59 -2.29 9.77
N ALA A 334 4.85 -2.70 9.98
CA ALA A 334 5.88 -1.79 10.45
C ALA A 334 6.14 -0.60 9.50
N ILE A 335 6.30 -0.87 8.20
CA ILE A 335 6.54 0.21 7.22
C ILE A 335 5.32 1.11 7.04
N THR A 336 4.13 0.54 7.19
CA THR A 336 2.86 1.23 7.04
C THR A 336 2.62 2.21 8.17
N LEU A 337 2.97 1.85 9.41
CA LEU A 337 2.96 2.75 10.56
C LEU A 337 3.97 3.90 10.42
N ILE A 338 5.17 3.61 9.89
CA ILE A 338 6.17 4.66 9.61
C ILE A 338 5.64 5.60 8.52
N ALA A 339 5.12 5.03 7.43
CA ALA A 339 4.57 5.78 6.32
C ALA A 339 3.38 6.65 6.76
N SER A 340 2.50 6.17 7.63
CA SER A 340 1.35 6.94 8.11
C SER A 340 1.78 8.15 8.94
N VAL A 341 2.77 7.98 9.82
CA VAL A 341 3.33 9.10 10.60
C VAL A 341 3.99 10.13 9.68
N LEU A 342 4.84 9.68 8.74
CA LEU A 342 5.55 10.59 7.84
C LEU A 342 4.58 11.31 6.88
N LEU A 343 3.51 10.64 6.45
CA LEU A 343 2.51 11.24 5.58
C LEU A 343 1.69 12.30 6.32
N GLY A 344 1.29 12.06 7.57
CA GLY A 344 0.65 13.07 8.41
C GLY A 344 1.51 14.33 8.57
N LEU A 345 2.81 14.15 8.84
CA LEU A 345 3.77 15.26 8.96
C LEU A 345 3.98 16.07 7.67
N VAL A 346 3.64 15.50 6.51
CA VAL A 346 3.78 16.18 5.21
C VAL A 346 2.48 16.79 4.72
N LEU A 347 1.36 16.12 4.97
CA LEU A 347 0.06 16.52 4.46
C LEU A 347 -0.41 17.83 5.07
N GLU A 348 -0.32 17.99 6.39
CA GLU A 348 -0.83 19.18 7.07
C GLU A 348 -0.15 20.47 6.57
N PRO A 349 1.20 20.60 6.54
CA PRO A 349 1.82 21.82 6.03
C PRO A 349 1.60 22.01 4.51
N ALA A 350 1.48 20.92 3.75
CA ALA A 350 1.17 21.00 2.33
C ALA A 350 -0.26 21.50 2.06
N LEU A 351 -1.22 21.12 2.90
CA LEU A 351 -2.59 21.61 2.85
C LEU A 351 -2.68 23.07 3.29
N GLU A 352 -1.93 23.48 4.32
CA GLU A 352 -1.85 24.89 4.73
C GLU A 352 -1.36 25.78 3.58
N VAL A 353 -0.30 25.34 2.88
CA VAL A 353 0.19 26.02 1.67
C VAL A 353 -0.90 26.05 0.60
N PHE A 354 -1.58 24.93 0.34
CA PHE A 354 -2.65 24.85 -0.65
C PHE A 354 -3.79 25.83 -0.34
N ILE A 355 -4.27 25.89 0.90
CA ILE A 355 -5.32 26.81 1.32
C ILE A 355 -4.85 28.26 1.23
N SER A 356 -3.61 28.55 1.63
CA SER A 356 -3.03 29.89 1.48
C SER A 356 -3.06 30.35 0.02
N TYR A 357 -2.66 29.47 -0.91
CA TYR A 357 -2.73 29.76 -2.34
C TYR A 357 -4.15 29.79 -2.91
N LEU A 358 -5.07 29.02 -2.33
CA LEU A 358 -6.49 29.09 -2.68
C LEU A 358 -7.08 30.47 -2.32
N THR A 359 -6.76 30.97 -1.13
CA THR A 359 -7.14 32.32 -0.71
C THR A 359 -6.51 33.38 -1.61
N MET A 360 -5.23 33.25 -1.95
CA MET A 360 -4.58 34.17 -2.90
C MET A 360 -5.21 34.11 -4.29
N ALA A 361 -5.61 32.93 -4.76
CA ALA A 361 -6.32 32.78 -6.02
C ALA A 361 -7.71 33.42 -6.00
N LEU A 362 -8.43 33.32 -4.88
CA LEU A 362 -9.70 34.01 -4.67
C LEU A 362 -9.53 35.53 -4.73
N LEU A 363 -8.57 36.07 -4.00
CA LEU A 363 -8.25 37.50 -4.02
C LEU A 363 -7.86 37.97 -5.42
N TYR A 364 -7.04 37.20 -6.13
CA TYR A 364 -6.69 37.51 -7.51
C TYR A 364 -7.92 37.61 -8.42
N VAL A 365 -8.84 36.65 -8.30
CA VAL A 365 -10.07 36.58 -9.10
C VAL A 365 -11.03 37.74 -8.81
N GLN A 366 -11.05 38.23 -7.57
CA GLN A 366 -11.89 39.35 -7.13
C GLN A 366 -11.27 40.70 -7.48
N LEU A 367 -9.97 40.87 -7.27
CA LEU A 367 -9.28 42.17 -7.36
C LEU A 367 -8.71 42.47 -8.74
N SER A 368 -8.39 41.45 -9.54
CA SER A 368 -7.83 41.65 -10.88
C SER A 368 -8.92 41.60 -11.96
N PRO A 369 -9.15 42.70 -12.70
CA PRO A 369 -10.11 42.70 -13.82
C PRO A 369 -9.64 41.80 -14.98
N THR A 370 -8.33 41.53 -15.06
CA THR A 370 -7.70 40.66 -16.07
C THR A 370 -7.27 39.32 -15.47
N ALA A 371 -8.04 38.80 -14.50
CA ALA A 371 -7.74 37.54 -13.85
C ALA A 371 -7.64 36.40 -14.88
N SER A 372 -6.46 35.78 -14.95
CA SER A 372 -6.16 34.70 -15.88
C SER A 372 -6.37 33.36 -15.20
N SER A 373 -7.21 32.56 -15.85
CA SER A 373 -7.48 31.17 -15.51
C SER A 373 -6.22 30.31 -15.39
N PHE A 374 -5.23 30.60 -16.24
CA PHE A 374 -3.98 29.85 -16.28
C PHE A 374 -3.20 29.96 -14.97
N TRP A 375 -3.10 31.15 -14.38
CA TRP A 375 -2.29 31.36 -13.17
C TRP A 375 -2.92 30.75 -11.93
N VAL A 376 -4.25 30.76 -11.83
CA VAL A 376 -4.99 30.03 -10.78
C VAL A 376 -4.74 28.52 -10.90
N LEU A 377 -4.88 27.97 -12.12
CA LEU A 377 -4.67 26.54 -12.37
C LEU A 377 -3.22 26.12 -12.14
N PHE A 378 -2.26 26.93 -12.58
CA PHE A 378 -0.85 26.68 -12.34
C PHE A 378 -0.54 26.67 -10.85
N SER A 379 -0.97 27.69 -10.12
CA SER A 379 -0.71 27.84 -8.68
C SER A 379 -1.28 26.66 -7.88
N LEU A 380 -2.60 26.44 -7.96
CA LEU A 380 -3.28 25.38 -7.21
C LEU A 380 -2.94 23.99 -7.74
N GLY A 381 -2.84 23.84 -9.06
CA GLY A 381 -2.42 22.60 -9.69
C GLY A 381 -1.03 22.18 -9.25
N SER A 382 -0.08 23.11 -9.14
CA SER A 382 1.26 22.81 -8.65
C SER A 382 1.27 22.34 -7.19
N CYS A 383 0.46 22.93 -6.31
CA CYS A 383 0.28 22.44 -4.93
C CYS A 383 -0.28 21.00 -4.91
N ILE A 384 -1.27 20.70 -5.75
CA ILE A 384 -1.83 19.35 -5.88
C ILE A 384 -0.77 18.37 -6.40
N VAL A 385 -0.04 18.72 -7.46
CA VAL A 385 1.04 17.87 -8.01
C VAL A 385 2.11 17.61 -6.95
N PHE A 386 2.46 18.62 -6.15
CA PHE A 386 3.41 18.45 -5.04
C PHE A 386 2.89 17.42 -4.03
N LEU A 387 1.64 17.52 -3.59
CA LEU A 387 1.02 16.55 -2.67
C LEU A 387 1.04 15.12 -3.27
N VAL A 388 0.67 14.98 -4.55
CA VAL A 388 0.73 13.70 -5.27
C VAL A 388 2.15 13.14 -5.33
N LEU A 389 3.16 13.97 -5.58
CA LEU A 389 4.56 13.54 -5.63
C LEU A 389 5.05 13.01 -4.27
N ASN A 390 4.72 13.68 -3.18
CA ASN A 390 5.08 13.23 -1.83
C ASN A 390 4.48 11.85 -1.53
N LEU A 391 3.19 11.67 -1.82
CA LEU A 391 2.51 10.39 -1.65
C LEU A 391 3.10 9.30 -2.56
N ALA A 392 3.41 9.63 -3.83
CA ALA A 392 4.03 8.70 -4.76
C ALA A 392 5.39 8.20 -4.26
N VAL A 393 6.21 9.07 -3.66
CA VAL A 393 7.49 8.68 -3.06
C VAL A 393 7.29 7.62 -1.97
N VAL A 394 6.31 7.85 -1.07
CA VAL A 394 5.99 6.90 0.01
C VAL A 394 5.53 5.55 -0.54
N ILE A 395 4.58 5.55 -1.47
CA ILE A 395 4.02 4.34 -2.08
C ILE A 395 5.09 3.55 -2.83
N VAL A 396 5.89 4.22 -3.66
CA VAL A 396 6.91 3.58 -4.51
C VAL A 396 8.04 2.97 -3.67
N ALA A 397 8.53 3.70 -2.66
CA ALA A 397 9.57 3.21 -1.75
C ALA A 397 9.09 1.98 -0.97
N SER A 398 7.88 2.04 -0.40
CA SER A 398 7.28 0.93 0.33
C SER A 398 7.06 -0.29 -0.56
N SER A 399 6.51 -0.08 -1.76
CA SER A 399 6.22 -1.16 -2.72
C SER A 399 7.48 -1.91 -3.14
N PHE A 400 8.57 -1.19 -3.48
CA PHE A 400 9.82 -1.86 -3.84
C PHE A 400 10.45 -2.59 -2.66
N PHE A 401 10.45 -1.99 -1.47
CA PHE A 401 11.00 -2.62 -0.29
C PHE A 401 10.25 -3.91 0.08
N LEU A 402 8.92 -3.86 0.11
CA LEU A 402 8.07 -5.02 0.42
C LEU A 402 8.19 -6.12 -0.63
N GLY A 403 8.20 -5.76 -1.92
CA GLY A 403 8.39 -6.72 -3.00
C GLY A 403 9.70 -7.50 -2.88
N LYS A 404 10.82 -6.83 -2.53
CA LYS A 404 12.10 -7.53 -2.30
C LYS A 404 12.08 -8.36 -1.02
N THR A 405 11.46 -7.85 0.03
CA THR A 405 11.31 -8.54 1.31
C THR A 405 10.55 -9.85 1.16
N GLN A 406 9.43 -9.84 0.42
CA GLN A 406 8.66 -11.04 0.08
C GLN A 406 9.52 -12.08 -0.63
N VAL A 407 10.27 -11.69 -1.65
CA VAL A 407 11.16 -12.61 -2.38
C VAL A 407 12.24 -13.18 -1.45
N ILE A 408 12.82 -12.38 -0.57
CA ILE A 408 13.83 -12.84 0.40
C ILE A 408 13.22 -13.86 1.37
N PHE A 409 12.03 -13.60 1.91
CA PHE A 409 11.36 -14.54 2.81
C PHE A 409 10.93 -15.83 2.09
N GLN A 410 10.44 -15.75 0.85
CA GLN A 410 10.18 -16.92 0.02
C GLN A 410 11.43 -17.80 -0.11
N ARG A 411 12.59 -17.21 -0.39
CA ARG A 411 13.86 -17.95 -0.48
C ARG A 411 14.28 -18.53 0.86
N LYS A 412 14.12 -17.78 1.96
CA LYS A 412 14.43 -18.29 3.30
C LYS A 412 13.59 -19.54 3.64
N PHE A 413 12.29 -19.48 3.42
CA PHE A 413 11.38 -20.54 3.86
C PHE A 413 11.25 -21.69 2.87
N ARG A 414 11.39 -21.46 1.56
CA ARG A 414 11.31 -22.51 0.53
C ARG A 414 12.65 -23.15 0.19
N GLU A 415 13.68 -22.33 0.06
CA GLU A 415 15.00 -22.75 -0.43
C GLU A 415 16.02 -22.87 0.72
N GLY A 416 15.66 -22.44 1.94
CA GLY A 416 16.52 -22.54 3.12
C GLY A 416 17.61 -21.46 3.20
N VAL A 417 17.63 -20.50 2.27
CA VAL A 417 18.66 -19.46 2.19
C VAL A 417 18.71 -18.65 3.48
N PRO A 418 19.86 -18.57 4.19
CA PRO A 418 19.94 -17.79 5.42
C PRO A 418 19.70 -16.30 5.13
N LEU A 419 18.99 -15.60 6.01
CA LEU A 419 18.73 -14.16 5.87
C LEU A 419 20.04 -13.34 5.79
N ALA A 420 21.14 -13.88 6.37
CA ALA A 420 22.48 -13.31 6.29
C ALA A 420 23.01 -13.21 4.85
N ALA A 421 22.59 -14.08 3.92
CA ALA A 421 22.92 -13.95 2.50
C ALA A 421 22.38 -12.64 1.88
N HIS A 422 21.40 -12.04 2.53
CA HIS A 422 20.80 -10.76 2.17
C HIS A 422 21.15 -9.64 3.16
N ALA A 423 22.23 -9.77 3.94
CA ALA A 423 22.62 -8.78 4.95
C ALA A 423 22.74 -7.34 4.39
N ARG A 424 23.20 -7.20 3.14
CA ARG A 424 23.26 -5.89 2.48
C ARG A 424 21.87 -5.26 2.31
N PHE A 425 20.85 -6.06 1.99
CA PHE A 425 19.47 -5.58 1.91
C PHE A 425 18.94 -5.23 3.29
N TRP A 426 19.15 -6.06 4.30
CA TRP A 426 18.65 -5.76 5.65
C TRP A 426 19.31 -4.52 6.28
N LYS A 427 20.56 -4.21 5.92
CA LYS A 427 21.24 -2.99 6.38
C LYS A 427 20.83 -1.74 5.58
N ARG A 428 20.81 -1.83 4.25
CA ARG A 428 20.63 -0.66 3.36
C ARG A 428 19.20 -0.49 2.85
N GLY A 429 18.41 -1.55 2.81
CA GLY A 429 17.01 -1.56 2.35
C GLY A 429 16.14 -0.71 3.26
N PRO A 430 15.98 -1.05 4.55
CA PRO A 430 15.21 -0.24 5.49
C PRO A 430 15.69 1.21 5.53
N LEU A 431 17.02 1.42 5.58
CA LEU A 431 17.60 2.75 5.56
C LEU A 431 17.24 3.54 4.29
N ALA A 432 17.35 2.92 3.11
CA ALA A 432 16.97 3.56 1.84
C ALA A 432 15.48 3.87 1.79
N THR A 433 14.63 2.98 2.32
CA THR A 433 13.18 3.17 2.36
C THR A 433 12.80 4.32 3.28
N VAL A 434 13.27 4.31 4.53
CA VAL A 434 13.02 5.39 5.48
C VAL A 434 13.60 6.70 4.98
N TRP A 435 14.83 6.69 4.43
CA TRP A 435 15.42 7.90 3.85
C TRP A 435 14.58 8.48 2.72
N ALA A 436 14.12 7.64 1.78
CA ALA A 436 13.26 8.10 0.69
C ALA A 436 11.95 8.71 1.20
N GLN A 437 11.37 8.16 2.27
CA GLN A 437 10.12 8.67 2.86
C GLN A 437 10.31 9.92 3.73
N VAL A 438 11.44 10.03 4.44
CA VAL A 438 11.75 11.17 5.32
C VAL A 438 12.12 12.42 4.51
N LEU A 439 12.66 12.27 3.30
CA LEU A 439 13.04 13.42 2.46
C LEU A 439 11.87 14.39 2.16
N PRO A 440 10.68 13.93 1.72
CA PRO A 440 9.45 14.71 1.71
C PRO A 440 9.22 15.56 2.97
N VAL A 441 9.34 14.93 4.14
CA VAL A 441 9.11 15.56 5.44
C VAL A 441 10.14 16.66 5.71
N LEU A 442 11.42 16.35 5.55
CA LEU A 442 12.49 17.33 5.76
C LEU A 442 12.38 18.50 4.78
N TYR A 443 12.02 18.19 3.53
CA TYR A 443 11.83 19.21 2.52
C TYR A 443 10.68 20.15 2.88
N ILE A 444 9.50 19.63 3.24
CA ILE A 444 8.34 20.48 3.52
C ILE A 444 8.58 21.39 4.72
N PHE A 445 9.27 20.92 5.78
CA PHE A 445 9.60 21.77 6.93
C PHE A 445 10.48 22.96 6.55
N VAL A 446 11.47 22.76 5.68
CA VAL A 446 12.32 23.86 5.20
C VAL A 446 11.59 24.72 4.16
N ALA A 447 10.78 24.09 3.32
CA ALA A 447 10.09 24.75 2.23
C ALA A 447 8.98 25.68 2.74
N VAL A 448 8.22 25.30 3.77
CA VAL A 448 7.13 26.14 4.30
C VAL A 448 7.66 27.49 4.78
N GLU A 449 8.76 27.51 5.54
CA GLU A 449 9.40 28.77 5.95
C GLU A 449 9.93 29.56 4.75
N GLY A 450 10.63 28.88 3.83
CA GLY A 450 11.19 29.52 2.65
C GLY A 450 10.12 30.11 1.73
N ILE A 451 9.01 29.40 1.50
CA ILE A 451 7.89 29.89 0.70
C ILE A 451 7.13 30.97 1.46
N GLY A 452 6.89 30.84 2.76
CA GLY A 452 6.28 31.90 3.56
C GLY A 452 7.03 33.21 3.41
N TRP A 453 8.37 33.15 3.47
CA TRP A 453 9.23 34.29 3.20
C TRP A 453 9.13 34.81 1.75
N VAL A 454 9.18 33.93 0.74
CA VAL A 454 9.04 34.34 -0.68
C VAL A 454 7.66 34.94 -0.97
N ALA A 455 6.59 34.37 -0.41
CA ALA A 455 5.23 34.84 -0.57
C ALA A 455 5.06 36.21 0.09
N ALA A 456 5.53 36.38 1.33
CA ALA A 456 5.52 37.67 2.03
C ALA A 456 6.30 38.74 1.25
N LYS A 457 7.51 38.42 0.78
CA LYS A 457 8.31 39.36 -0.05
C LYS A 457 7.69 39.63 -1.42
N SER A 458 7.00 38.66 -2.00
CA SER A 458 6.28 38.86 -3.25
C SER A 458 5.07 39.77 -3.04
N MET A 459 4.30 39.57 -1.97
CA MET A 459 3.20 40.46 -1.59
C MET A 459 3.72 41.87 -1.33
N GLU A 460 4.71 42.05 -0.46
CA GLU A 460 5.28 43.37 -0.14
C GLU A 460 5.76 44.13 -1.40
N LYS A 461 6.38 43.43 -2.35
CA LYS A 461 7.00 44.06 -3.52
C LYS A 461 6.04 44.27 -4.70
N PHE A 462 5.06 43.38 -4.86
CA PHE A 462 4.25 43.31 -6.07
C PHE A 462 2.76 43.52 -5.85
N PHE A 463 2.31 43.59 -4.59
CA PHE A 463 0.96 43.98 -4.24
C PHE A 463 0.91 45.49 -4.02
N ASP A 464 0.06 46.17 -4.78
CA ASP A 464 -0.23 47.59 -4.64
C ASP A 464 -1.54 47.72 -3.84
N ALA A 465 -1.44 48.19 -2.60
CA ALA A 465 -2.60 48.34 -1.73
C ALA A 465 -3.51 49.51 -2.15
N GLU A 466 -2.97 50.53 -2.82
CA GLU A 466 -3.74 51.66 -3.32
C GLU A 466 -4.45 51.30 -4.64
N ASN A 467 -3.83 50.45 -5.44
CA ASN A 467 -4.40 49.93 -6.68
C ASN A 467 -4.20 48.41 -6.84
N PRO A 468 -5.02 47.58 -6.14
CA PRO A 468 -4.88 46.13 -6.18
C PRO A 468 -4.96 45.51 -7.58
N ALA A 469 -5.67 46.17 -8.51
CA ALA A 469 -5.78 45.76 -9.90
C ALA A 469 -4.46 45.87 -10.69
N ALA A 470 -3.56 46.78 -10.29
CA ALA A 470 -2.24 46.97 -10.90
C ALA A 470 -1.16 46.02 -10.34
N SER A 471 -1.48 45.24 -9.31
CA SER A 471 -0.55 44.30 -8.69
C SER A 471 -0.04 43.24 -9.68
N ASN A 472 1.22 42.82 -9.53
CA ASN A 472 1.81 41.77 -10.37
C ASN A 472 1.44 40.37 -9.85
N TRP A 473 0.16 40.03 -10.00
CA TRP A 473 -0.44 38.77 -9.57
C TRP A 473 0.23 37.52 -10.15
N VAL A 474 0.82 37.64 -11.35
CA VAL A 474 1.58 36.55 -11.98
C VAL A 474 2.72 36.09 -11.08
N VAL A 475 3.52 37.03 -10.57
CA VAL A 475 4.66 36.71 -9.70
C VAL A 475 4.18 36.18 -8.36
N ILE A 476 3.11 36.75 -7.80
CA ILE A 476 2.53 36.34 -6.51
C ILE A 476 2.03 34.89 -6.58
N LEU A 477 1.27 34.53 -7.61
CA LEU A 477 0.68 33.19 -7.75
C LEU A 477 1.66 32.12 -8.22
N ALA A 478 2.65 32.50 -9.04
CA ALA A 478 3.58 31.52 -9.62
C ALA A 478 4.80 31.24 -8.75
N SER A 479 5.29 32.22 -7.97
CA SER A 479 6.60 32.13 -7.32
C SER A 479 6.68 30.98 -6.31
N GLY A 480 5.73 30.84 -5.39
CA GLY A 480 5.78 29.77 -4.40
C GLY A 480 5.55 28.37 -4.97
N PRO A 481 4.46 28.08 -5.70
CA PRO A 481 4.17 26.72 -6.16
C PRO A 481 5.18 26.20 -7.19
N ALA A 482 5.69 27.07 -8.07
CA ALA A 482 6.78 26.70 -8.98
C ALA A 482 8.06 26.39 -8.22
N LEU A 483 8.41 27.24 -7.23
CA LEU A 483 9.57 27.01 -6.38
C LEU A 483 9.42 25.70 -5.60
N PHE A 484 8.22 25.40 -5.08
CA PHE A 484 7.89 24.14 -4.41
C PHE A 484 8.23 22.92 -5.28
N LEU A 485 7.67 22.86 -6.49
CA LEU A 485 7.90 21.70 -7.36
C LEU A 485 9.35 21.57 -7.82
N LEU A 486 9.96 22.67 -8.26
CA LEU A 486 11.31 22.64 -8.81
C LEU A 486 12.35 22.34 -7.72
N THR A 487 12.26 23.02 -6.58
CA THR A 487 13.21 22.79 -5.49
C THR A 487 13.01 21.44 -4.84
N PHE A 488 11.78 20.92 -4.74
CA PHE A 488 11.56 19.54 -4.30
C PHE A 488 12.30 18.55 -5.20
N GLY A 489 12.14 18.65 -6.52
CA GLY A 489 12.82 17.77 -7.47
C GLY A 489 14.35 17.84 -7.35
N VAL A 490 14.90 19.05 -7.23
CA VAL A 490 16.34 19.29 -7.07
C VAL A 490 16.86 18.76 -5.74
N VAL A 491 16.18 19.06 -4.62
CA VAL A 491 16.59 18.62 -3.26
C VAL A 491 16.46 17.11 -3.15
N PHE A 492 15.36 16.52 -3.64
CA PHE A 492 15.16 15.07 -3.62
C PHE A 492 16.24 14.34 -4.45
N TRP A 493 16.65 14.92 -5.59
CA TRP A 493 17.77 14.41 -6.37
C TRP A 493 19.11 14.57 -5.65
N ALA A 494 19.42 15.76 -5.14
CA ALA A 494 20.68 16.08 -4.45
C ALA A 494 20.88 15.24 -3.19
N ALA A 495 19.81 15.07 -2.40
CA ALA A 495 19.79 14.21 -1.22
C ALA A 495 19.73 12.70 -1.55
N ARG A 496 19.92 12.35 -2.82
CA ARG A 496 19.99 10.96 -3.33
C ARG A 496 18.71 10.15 -3.13
N GLY A 497 17.54 10.80 -3.03
CA GLY A 497 16.24 10.13 -2.94
C GLY A 497 15.98 9.18 -4.11
N PHE A 498 16.22 9.64 -5.35
CA PHE A 498 16.12 8.76 -6.53
C PHE A 498 17.10 7.59 -6.49
N ALA A 499 18.31 7.77 -5.93
CA ALA A 499 19.27 6.69 -5.80
C ALA A 499 18.83 5.65 -4.77
N ALA A 500 18.17 6.08 -3.68
CA ALA A 500 17.58 5.18 -2.68
C ALA A 500 16.44 4.33 -3.30
N ILE A 501 15.50 4.95 -4.01
CA ILE A 501 14.43 4.24 -4.72
C ILE A 501 15.00 3.28 -5.77
N LYS A 502 15.98 3.74 -6.56
CA LYS A 502 16.67 2.91 -7.58
C LYS A 502 17.40 1.73 -6.95
N TYR A 503 17.99 1.89 -5.77
CA TYR A 503 18.60 0.80 -5.02
C TYR A 503 17.56 -0.27 -4.66
N LEU A 504 16.42 0.12 -4.10
CA LEU A 504 15.32 -0.80 -3.75
C LEU A 504 14.80 -1.55 -4.99
N ALA A 505 14.55 -0.83 -6.08
CA ALA A 505 14.05 -1.41 -7.33
C ALA A 505 15.04 -2.42 -7.94
N ARG A 506 16.33 -2.05 -8.00
CA ARG A 506 17.38 -2.85 -8.65
C ARG A 506 17.97 -3.94 -7.78
N TYR A 507 17.68 -3.98 -6.48
CA TYR A 507 18.20 -5.03 -5.61
C TYR A 507 17.80 -6.40 -6.15
N LYS A 508 18.79 -7.26 -6.41
CA LYS A 508 18.60 -8.64 -6.83
C LYS A 508 18.87 -9.53 -5.63
N PRO A 509 17.87 -10.21 -5.07
CA PRO A 509 18.13 -11.20 -4.02
C PRO A 509 19.08 -12.28 -4.58
N ALA A 510 20.04 -12.74 -3.76
CA ALA A 510 21.01 -13.78 -4.10
C ALA A 510 20.33 -15.08 -4.54
N LEU A 511 20.58 -15.51 -5.79
CA LEU A 511 20.10 -16.78 -6.30
C LEU A 511 20.98 -17.90 -5.73
N VAL A 512 20.37 -18.96 -5.23
CA VAL A 512 21.12 -20.19 -4.95
C VAL A 512 21.38 -20.86 -6.28
N HIS A 513 22.66 -21.05 -6.63
CA HIS A 513 23.00 -22.06 -7.62
C HIS A 513 22.78 -23.42 -6.96
N ALA A 514 21.99 -24.28 -7.60
CA ALA A 514 21.62 -25.59 -7.08
C ALA A 514 22.84 -26.43 -6.64
N ASP A 515 24.03 -26.09 -7.14
CA ASP A 515 25.29 -26.79 -6.90
C ASP A 515 25.94 -26.49 -5.54
N SER A 516 25.53 -25.44 -4.81
CA SER A 516 26.16 -25.05 -3.54
C SER A 516 25.42 -25.57 -2.29
N VAL A 517 24.28 -26.25 -2.47
CA VAL A 517 23.65 -26.98 -1.36
C VAL A 517 24.25 -28.37 -1.37
N GLU A 518 25.37 -28.54 -0.66
CA GLU A 518 25.89 -29.86 -0.32
C GLU A 518 24.71 -30.67 0.25
N PRO A 519 24.24 -31.73 -0.45
CA PRO A 519 23.05 -32.44 -0.03
C PRO A 519 23.31 -32.91 1.38
N ALA A 520 22.50 -32.44 2.33
CA ALA A 520 22.58 -32.83 3.73
C ALA A 520 22.77 -34.35 3.74
N ALA A 521 23.97 -34.78 4.18
CA ALA A 521 24.47 -36.13 3.94
C ALA A 521 23.34 -37.09 4.23
N VAL A 522 22.88 -37.80 3.18
CA VAL A 522 21.87 -38.83 3.34
C VAL A 522 22.45 -39.73 4.42
N PRO A 523 21.82 -39.84 5.61
CA PRO A 523 22.37 -40.70 6.64
C PRO A 523 22.56 -42.06 5.98
N PRO A 524 23.77 -42.67 6.11
CA PRO A 524 24.07 -43.91 5.42
C PRO A 524 22.90 -44.85 5.64
N PRO A 525 22.41 -45.55 4.59
CA PRO A 525 21.27 -46.44 4.71
C PRO A 525 21.51 -47.28 5.96
N GLN A 526 20.70 -47.07 6.99
CA GLN A 526 20.80 -47.88 8.19
C GLN A 526 20.65 -49.29 7.67
N ALA A 527 21.74 -50.06 7.75
CA ALA A 527 21.74 -51.45 7.33
C ALA A 527 20.53 -52.05 8.00
N PHE A 528 19.60 -52.54 7.18
CA PHE A 528 18.40 -53.19 7.66
C PHE A 528 18.92 -54.40 8.44
N VAL A 529 19.07 -54.24 9.76
CA VAL A 529 19.39 -55.35 10.65
C VAL A 529 18.13 -56.20 10.60
N GLU A 530 18.21 -57.24 9.79
CA GLU A 530 17.20 -58.28 9.68
C GLU A 530 16.86 -58.72 11.11
N PRO A 531 15.60 -58.60 11.55
CA PRO A 531 15.23 -58.99 12.90
C PRO A 531 15.45 -60.49 13.03
N LEU A 532 16.56 -60.87 13.66
CA LEU A 532 16.79 -62.23 14.12
C LEU A 532 15.62 -62.62 15.03
N HIS A 533 15.16 -63.85 14.81
CA HIS A 533 14.01 -64.54 15.38
C HIS A 533 13.52 -64.12 16.79
N PRO A 534 12.20 -64.23 17.06
CA PRO A 534 11.63 -64.00 18.37
C PRO A 534 11.93 -65.20 19.27
N GLY A 535 12.98 -65.08 20.09
CA GLY A 535 13.33 -66.11 21.05
C GLY A 535 14.35 -65.62 22.05
N ALA A 536 13.88 -65.40 23.28
CA ALA A 536 14.63 -65.27 24.51
C ALA A 536 14.96 -63.85 25.01
N GLN A 537 14.44 -63.63 26.23
CA GLN A 537 15.02 -62.85 27.34
C GLN A 537 14.56 -61.40 27.51
N HIS A 538 13.43 -61.31 28.20
CA HIS A 538 13.26 -60.39 29.33
C HIS A 538 14.46 -60.45 30.28
N ALA A 539 15.13 -59.32 30.51
CA ALA A 539 15.69 -58.91 31.79
C ALA A 539 16.26 -57.48 31.65
N THR A 540 15.75 -56.57 32.49
CA THR A 540 16.45 -55.45 33.18
C THR A 540 17.58 -54.72 32.40
N VAL A 541 17.61 -53.38 32.35
CA VAL A 541 18.08 -52.56 33.49
C VAL A 541 17.84 -51.08 33.15
N TRP A 542 17.25 -50.39 34.12
CA TRP A 542 17.03 -48.95 34.19
C TRP A 542 18.31 -48.18 34.63
N GLU A 543 19.41 -48.29 33.88
CA GLU A 543 20.65 -47.53 34.17
C GLU A 543 21.15 -46.78 32.94
N SER A 544 20.68 -45.57 32.73
CA SER A 544 21.39 -44.55 31.94
C SER A 544 20.86 -43.14 32.23
N PHE A 545 20.81 -42.78 33.52
CA PHE A 545 20.81 -41.39 33.97
C PHE A 545 22.04 -41.16 34.85
N ALA A 546 23.21 -41.09 34.21
CA ALA A 546 24.41 -40.56 34.83
C ALA A 546 24.70 -39.17 34.21
N PRO A 547 24.90 -38.11 35.02
CA PRO A 547 25.28 -36.80 34.51
C PRO A 547 26.71 -36.82 33.97
N PRO A 548 27.03 -36.08 32.90
CA PRO A 548 28.37 -36.08 32.33
C PRO A 548 29.38 -35.43 33.29
N ALA A 549 30.48 -36.14 33.51
CA ALA A 549 31.63 -35.69 34.28
C ALA A 549 32.26 -34.42 33.67
N ARG A 550 32.62 -33.47 34.53
CA ARG A 550 33.41 -32.28 34.19
C ARG A 550 34.80 -32.70 33.70
N THR A 551 35.17 -32.36 32.48
CA THR A 551 36.56 -32.39 32.00
C THR A 551 37.33 -31.17 32.50
N PRO A 552 38.61 -31.32 32.91
CA PRO A 552 39.43 -30.22 33.37
C PRO A 552 39.89 -29.32 32.21
N SER A 553 39.95 -28.03 32.54
CA SER A 553 40.50 -26.93 31.74
C SER A 553 41.92 -27.22 31.26
N ALA A 554 42.15 -27.20 29.95
CA ALA A 554 43.46 -27.12 29.34
C ALA A 554 43.52 -25.84 28.49
N SER A 555 44.20 -24.83 29.04
CA SER A 555 44.58 -23.60 28.37
C SER A 555 45.68 -23.89 27.34
N THR A 556 45.40 -23.67 26.06
CA THR A 556 46.45 -23.49 25.05
C THR A 556 45.93 -22.49 24.00
N PRO A 557 46.56 -21.33 23.83
CA PRO A 557 46.16 -20.38 22.80
C PRO A 557 46.64 -20.85 21.41
N PRO A 558 45.88 -20.60 20.33
CA PRO A 558 46.30 -20.93 18.97
C PRO A 558 47.43 -20.00 18.50
N PRO A 559 48.32 -20.47 17.61
CA PRO A 559 49.41 -19.66 17.06
C PRO A 559 48.88 -18.59 16.10
N LEU A 560 49.46 -17.39 16.21
CA LEU A 560 49.20 -16.25 15.32
C LEU A 560 49.64 -16.59 13.88
N PRO A 561 48.87 -16.20 12.85
CA PRO A 561 49.30 -16.32 11.47
C PRO A 561 50.44 -15.32 11.17
N GLY A 562 51.47 -15.83 10.49
CA GLY A 562 52.73 -15.17 10.20
C GLY A 562 52.59 -13.85 9.44
N VAL A 563 53.38 -12.88 9.90
CA VAL A 563 53.69 -11.63 9.23
C VAL A 563 54.55 -11.95 8.00
N VAL A 564 54.00 -11.82 6.81
CA VAL A 564 54.79 -11.75 5.58
C VAL A 564 55.35 -10.35 5.47
N ASN A 565 56.67 -10.27 5.68
CA ASN A 565 57.50 -9.10 5.50
C ASN A 565 57.62 -8.78 4.00
N VAL A 566 57.00 -7.70 3.53
CA VAL A 566 57.24 -7.18 2.18
C VAL A 566 58.13 -5.95 2.32
N GLN A 567 59.36 -6.15 1.86
CA GLN A 567 60.43 -5.18 1.78
C GLN A 567 60.08 -4.08 0.76
N HIS A 568 60.22 -2.82 1.19
CA HIS A 568 60.35 -1.68 0.29
C HIS A 568 61.60 -1.80 -0.59
N PRO A 569 61.56 -1.21 -1.78
CA PRO A 569 62.64 -0.33 -2.18
C PRO A 569 62.12 1.08 -2.50
N HIS A 570 62.79 2.05 -1.88
CA HIS A 570 62.95 3.39 -2.40
C HIS A 570 63.64 3.32 -3.76
N ASP A 571 63.17 4.10 -4.73
CA ASP A 571 64.04 5.02 -5.47
C ASP A 571 63.19 6.14 -6.09
N ALA A 572 63.74 7.33 -5.97
CA ALA A 572 63.21 8.60 -6.44
C ALA A 572 63.34 8.75 -7.96
N VAL A 573 62.59 9.69 -8.55
CA VAL A 573 63.10 10.79 -9.39
C VAL A 573 61.92 11.65 -9.85
N GLU A 574 62.13 12.96 -9.73
CA GLU A 574 61.31 14.07 -10.21
C GLU A 574 60.95 13.94 -11.69
N ASP A 575 59.75 14.38 -12.10
CA ASP A 575 59.72 15.54 -13.00
C ASP A 575 58.35 16.22 -13.13
N SER A 576 58.48 17.52 -13.30
CA SER A 576 57.52 18.57 -13.58
C SER A 576 56.66 18.36 -14.83
N ALA A 577 55.38 18.80 -14.80
CA ALA A 577 54.76 19.57 -15.89
C ALA A 577 53.26 19.86 -15.64
N THR A 578 53.01 21.14 -15.43
CA THR A 578 51.77 21.89 -15.66
C THR A 578 51.15 21.64 -17.06
N GLY A 579 49.82 21.56 -17.15
CA GLY A 579 49.12 21.90 -18.40
C GLY A 579 47.65 21.44 -18.51
N PRO A 580 46.78 22.18 -19.23
CA PRO A 580 45.39 22.41 -18.78
C PRO A 580 44.29 21.99 -19.78
N PHE A 581 43.04 22.16 -19.34
CA PHE A 581 41.82 22.42 -20.15
C PHE A 581 41.50 21.51 -21.35
N ARG A 582 40.35 20.81 -21.28
CA ARG A 582 39.49 20.64 -22.46
C ARG A 582 38.02 20.45 -22.10
N ARG A 583 37.23 21.49 -22.40
CA ARG A 583 35.81 21.35 -22.77
C ARG A 583 35.74 20.80 -24.20
N LYS A 584 34.77 19.92 -24.45
CA LYS A 584 33.74 20.09 -25.48
C LYS A 584 32.45 19.48 -24.96
#